data_AF-A0A1J7C0T5-F1
#
_entry.id   AF-A0A1J7C0T5-F1
#
_cell.length_a   1.000
_cell.length_b   1.000
_cell.length_c   1.000
_cell.angle_alpha   90.00
_cell.angle_beta   90.00
_cell.angle_gamma   90.00
#
_symmetry.space_group_name_H-M   'P 1'
#
loop_
_entity.id
_entity.type
_entity.pdbx_description
1 polymer ?
#
loop_
_entity_poly.entity_id
_entity_poly.type
_entity_poly.pdbx_seq_one_letter_code
_entity_poly.pdbx_strand_id
1 'polypeptide(L)'
;MRDEACSYPLLNLAHADVDGNLTTAVFQVTIRAVLSANTVTTDWTFQPKSVPASMWPIEFPGLTVSCPDCSVVSGSGSGWGSTLPKWTSAADPSATYHEVLSWDGGSAADVNTTFHLSDALNAQTALGGMDVNWTDNTELSEIRCDTVLSGPPGKCVFDNYAPTYTLNAGKYPMPAAHAWLIQHKLPSHDGQPGEPGQASPMYYLPGGDNGQGNNRDLICPSGWAAAKGNPNATPAGITDTLSCDEYAFNASYNSAGMPASLGGLNAVGSGDECVQTYVTKVNNTTWHLYNDERDIDPTWTEKCGRSVMSSSQNSGVMSPFGGFITNMRLLKGDAYWMDPNLAADCSTDALAVKCTMSAILQ
;
A
#
# COMPACT_ATOMS: atom_id res chain seq x y z
N MET A 1 0.71 -5.73 8.19
CA MET A 1 0.16 -6.85 7.39
C MET A 1 -1.13 -6.35 6.75
N ARG A 2 -1.59 -6.96 5.65
CA ARG A 2 -2.80 -6.53 4.91
C ARG A 2 -4.03 -7.34 5.32
N ASP A 3 -4.05 -7.79 6.57
CA ASP A 3 -5.03 -8.70 7.15
C ASP A 3 -6.07 -8.00 8.01
N GLU A 4 -5.97 -6.67 8.17
CA GLU A 4 -6.96 -5.86 8.87
C GLU A 4 -7.27 -4.61 8.05
N ALA A 5 -8.56 -4.29 7.95
CA ALA A 5 -9.05 -3.07 7.32
C ALA A 5 -10.14 -2.45 8.21
N CYS A 6 -10.17 -1.12 8.22
CA CYS A 6 -11.18 -0.34 8.89
C CYS A 6 -11.85 0.58 7.86
N SER A 7 -13.16 0.75 7.95
CA SER A 7 -13.91 1.73 7.18
C SER A 7 -14.84 2.53 8.09
N TYR A 8 -15.09 3.78 7.72
CA TYR A 8 -15.83 4.74 8.55
C TYR A 8 -17.04 5.36 7.82
N PRO A 9 -17.97 4.57 7.25
CA PRO A 9 -19.09 5.13 6.51
C PRO A 9 -20.09 5.84 7.44
N LEU A 10 -20.81 6.79 6.87
CA LEU A 10 -22.04 7.31 7.44
C LEU A 10 -23.22 6.44 6.96
N LEU A 11 -24.09 6.10 7.89
CA LEU A 11 -25.36 5.45 7.63
C LEU A 11 -26.49 6.47 7.79
N ASN A 12 -27.25 6.68 6.73
CA ASN A 12 -28.44 7.50 6.71
C ASN A 12 -29.68 6.61 6.65
N LEU A 13 -30.58 6.79 7.61
CA LEU A 13 -31.85 6.07 7.69
C LEU A 13 -32.98 7.04 7.48
N ALA A 14 -33.76 6.84 6.42
CA ALA A 14 -34.88 7.70 6.09
C ALA A 14 -36.22 7.03 6.36
N HIS A 15 -37.19 7.81 6.85
CA HIS A 15 -38.56 7.38 7.06
C HIS A 15 -39.50 8.60 7.00
N ALA A 16 -40.71 8.41 6.48
CA ALA A 16 -41.73 9.45 6.51
C ALA A 16 -42.37 9.52 7.90
N ASP A 17 -42.49 10.71 8.47
CA ASP A 17 -43.23 10.90 9.71
C ASP A 17 -44.76 10.77 9.50
N VAL A 18 -45.53 10.93 10.58
CA VAL A 18 -47.00 10.83 10.55
C VAL A 18 -47.69 11.86 9.64
N ASP A 19 -46.99 12.95 9.31
CA ASP A 19 -47.46 14.03 8.43
C ASP A 19 -46.95 13.85 6.99
N GLY A 20 -46.19 12.79 6.72
CA GLY A 20 -45.61 12.48 5.41
C GLY A 20 -44.29 13.22 5.12
N ASN A 21 -43.69 13.90 6.09
CA ASN A 21 -42.40 14.55 5.90
C ASN A 21 -41.26 13.54 6.04
N LEU A 22 -40.34 13.54 5.09
CA LEU A 22 -39.16 12.69 5.16
C LEU A 22 -38.23 13.20 6.27
N THR A 23 -38.00 12.34 7.25
CA THR A 23 -37.06 12.57 8.34
C THR A 23 -35.84 11.65 8.15
N THR A 24 -34.67 12.03 8.68
CA THR A 24 -33.44 11.22 8.55
C THR A 24 -32.70 11.11 9.87
N ALA A 25 -32.38 9.88 10.27
CA ALA A 25 -31.42 9.59 11.33
C ALA A 25 -30.04 9.30 10.72
N VAL A 26 -28.98 9.66 11.45
CA VAL A 26 -27.59 9.53 10.99
C VAL A 26 -26.78 8.80 12.03
N PHE A 27 -26.03 7.79 11.59
CA PHE A 27 -25.06 7.05 12.39
C PHE A 27 -23.68 7.17 11.77
N GLN A 28 -22.67 7.37 12.61
CA GLN A 28 -21.29 7.06 12.23
C GLN A 28 -21.10 5.58 12.47
N VAL A 29 -20.67 4.86 11.44
CA VAL A 29 -20.37 3.45 11.56
C VAL A 29 -18.86 3.27 11.46
N THR A 30 -18.30 2.44 12.34
CA THR A 30 -16.95 1.94 12.23
C THR A 30 -17.04 0.46 11.93
N ILE A 31 -16.52 0.06 10.78
CA ILE A 31 -16.45 -1.34 10.37
C ILE A 31 -14.99 -1.76 10.48
N ARG A 32 -14.72 -2.78 11.29
CA ARG A 32 -13.40 -3.41 11.38
C ARG A 32 -13.50 -4.81 10.84
N ALA A 33 -12.66 -5.17 9.86
CA ALA A 33 -12.59 -6.51 9.30
C ALA A 33 -11.19 -7.09 9.49
N VAL A 34 -11.11 -8.30 10.04
CA VAL A 34 -9.86 -9.03 10.29
C VAL A 34 -9.90 -10.36 9.56
N LEU A 35 -8.91 -10.58 8.70
CA LEU A 35 -8.71 -11.79 7.92
C LEU A 35 -7.84 -12.79 8.68
N SER A 36 -8.22 -14.06 8.60
CA SER A 36 -7.40 -15.19 9.02
C SER A 36 -7.13 -16.12 7.83
N ALA A 37 -6.67 -17.35 8.10
CA ALA A 37 -6.44 -18.34 7.05
C ALA A 37 -7.72 -18.71 6.27
N ASN A 38 -8.86 -18.75 6.95
CA ASN A 38 -10.13 -19.23 6.39
C ASN A 38 -11.35 -18.53 6.99
N THR A 39 -11.16 -17.46 7.76
CA THR A 39 -12.26 -16.69 8.36
C THR A 39 -12.05 -15.19 8.18
N VAL A 40 -13.15 -14.46 8.12
CA VAL A 40 -13.19 -13.01 8.23
C VAL A 40 -14.08 -12.68 9.40
N THR A 41 -13.52 -11.94 10.34
CA THR A 41 -14.23 -11.42 11.50
C THR A 41 -14.54 -9.96 11.25
N THR A 42 -15.81 -9.58 11.37
CA THR A 42 -16.25 -8.20 11.21
C THR A 42 -16.90 -7.68 12.49
N ASP A 43 -16.56 -6.46 12.87
CA ASP A 43 -17.20 -5.70 13.93
C ASP A 43 -17.77 -4.41 13.34
N TRP A 44 -19.10 -4.26 13.40
CA TRP A 44 -19.81 -3.08 12.90
C TRP A 44 -20.32 -2.27 14.09
N THR A 45 -19.65 -1.17 14.40
CA THR A 45 -19.98 -0.32 15.54
C THR A 45 -20.76 0.89 15.08
N PHE A 46 -22.01 1.00 15.53
CA PHE A 46 -22.94 2.07 15.15
C PHE A 46 -23.01 3.09 16.27
N GLN A 47 -22.58 4.32 16.00
CA GLN A 47 -22.69 5.45 16.91
C GLN A 47 -23.76 6.42 16.39
N PRO A 48 -24.87 6.64 17.12
CA PRO A 48 -25.85 7.65 16.72
C PRO A 48 -25.20 9.04 16.69
N LYS A 49 -25.45 9.78 15.62
CA LYS A 49 -25.08 11.19 15.45
C LYS A 49 -26.30 12.10 15.45
N SER A 50 -27.41 11.63 14.89
CA SER A 50 -28.71 12.29 14.94
C SER A 50 -29.81 11.24 14.97
N VAL A 51 -30.74 11.37 15.93
CA VAL A 51 -31.94 10.51 16.03
C VAL A 51 -33.14 11.43 16.27
N PRO A 52 -33.95 11.72 15.24
CA PRO A 52 -35.13 12.54 15.38
C PRO A 52 -36.18 11.88 16.29
N ALA A 53 -36.85 12.68 17.12
CA ALA A 53 -37.85 12.17 18.07
C ALA A 53 -39.04 11.47 17.38
N SER A 54 -39.35 11.83 16.13
CA SER A 54 -40.38 11.19 15.31
C SER A 54 -40.03 9.77 14.87
N MET A 55 -38.77 9.34 15.00
CA MET A 55 -38.29 8.01 14.60
C MET A 55 -38.03 7.07 15.79
N TRP A 56 -38.26 7.53 17.03
CA TRP A 56 -38.04 6.73 18.23
C TRP A 56 -38.98 5.52 18.29
N PRO A 57 -38.52 4.32 18.73
CA PRO A 57 -37.11 3.94 18.89
C PRO A 57 -36.62 3.35 17.57
N ILE A 58 -35.37 3.66 17.21
CA ILE A 58 -34.69 2.99 16.10
C ILE A 58 -34.11 1.68 16.61
N GLU A 59 -34.39 0.58 15.90
CA GLU A 59 -33.85 -0.75 16.17
C GLU A 59 -33.26 -1.35 14.89
N PHE A 60 -32.20 -2.15 15.03
CA PHE A 60 -31.58 -2.90 13.93
C PHE A 60 -31.78 -4.40 14.12
N PRO A 61 -32.99 -4.94 13.90
CA PRO A 61 -33.31 -6.35 14.17
C PRO A 61 -32.42 -7.35 13.43
N GLY A 62 -31.74 -6.96 12.34
CA GLY A 62 -30.74 -7.80 11.70
C GLY A 62 -29.75 -7.00 10.86
N LEU A 63 -28.51 -7.49 10.84
CA LEU A 63 -27.49 -7.17 9.85
C LEU A 63 -27.05 -8.50 9.25
N THR A 64 -26.90 -8.59 7.94
CA THR A 64 -26.31 -9.76 7.28
C THR A 64 -25.08 -9.33 6.54
N VAL A 65 -23.91 -9.87 6.90
CA VAL A 65 -22.68 -9.77 6.11
C VAL A 65 -22.53 -11.07 5.33
N SER A 66 -22.19 -10.97 4.05
CA SER A 66 -22.07 -12.13 3.16
C SER A 66 -20.93 -11.97 2.16
N CYS A 67 -20.49 -13.12 1.63
CA CYS A 67 -19.62 -13.20 0.47
C CYS A 67 -20.03 -14.43 -0.37
N PRO A 68 -19.69 -14.51 -1.68
CA PRO A 68 -20.19 -15.55 -2.59
C PRO A 68 -20.03 -17.00 -2.11
N ASP A 69 -18.92 -17.32 -1.45
CA ASP A 69 -18.58 -18.67 -0.97
C ASP A 69 -18.34 -18.72 0.55
N CYS A 70 -18.93 -17.76 1.27
CA CYS A 70 -18.82 -17.68 2.72
C CYS A 70 -20.01 -18.37 3.41
N SER A 71 -19.75 -18.91 4.60
CA SER A 71 -20.78 -19.39 5.53
C SER A 71 -20.56 -18.78 6.91
N VAL A 72 -21.63 -18.36 7.58
CA VAL A 72 -21.57 -17.89 8.97
C VAL A 72 -21.07 -19.01 9.87
N VAL A 73 -20.07 -18.71 10.70
CA VAL A 73 -19.53 -19.68 11.66
C VAL A 73 -20.49 -19.79 12.84
N SER A 74 -21.20 -20.91 12.96
CA SER A 74 -22.13 -21.17 14.06
C SER A 74 -21.42 -21.17 15.42
N GLY A 75 -22.00 -20.50 16.42
CA GLY A 75 -21.44 -20.45 17.78
C GLY A 75 -20.26 -19.50 17.95
N SER A 76 -19.92 -18.71 16.94
CA SER A 76 -18.88 -17.65 17.00
C SER A 76 -19.29 -16.42 17.82
N GLY A 77 -20.56 -16.33 18.20
CA GLY A 77 -21.12 -15.14 18.86
C GLY A 77 -21.63 -14.08 17.90
N SER A 78 -21.87 -14.42 16.62
CA SER A 78 -22.47 -13.48 15.65
C SER A 78 -23.78 -12.86 16.17
N GLY A 79 -23.92 -11.55 16.02
CA GLY A 79 -25.08 -10.79 16.46
C GLY A 79 -24.74 -9.56 17.31
N TRP A 80 -25.77 -8.93 17.87
CA TRP A 80 -25.68 -7.79 18.80
C TRP A 80 -25.32 -8.17 20.26
N GLY A 81 -24.86 -9.41 20.48
CA GLY A 81 -24.75 -9.98 21.82
C GLY A 81 -26.12 -10.36 22.41
N SER A 82 -26.37 -10.04 23.68
CA SER A 82 -27.55 -10.51 24.42
C SER A 82 -28.79 -9.60 24.32
N THR A 83 -28.64 -8.36 23.89
CA THR A 83 -29.74 -7.37 23.86
C THR A 83 -29.71 -6.60 22.55
N LEU A 84 -30.85 -6.55 21.87
CA LEU A 84 -31.01 -5.73 20.67
C LEU A 84 -30.88 -4.24 21.02
N PRO A 85 -30.01 -3.47 20.34
CA PRO A 85 -29.87 -2.06 20.63
C PRO A 85 -31.10 -1.28 20.22
N LYS A 86 -31.39 -0.23 21.00
CA LYS A 86 -32.45 0.73 20.73
C LYS A 86 -31.90 2.14 20.88
N TRP A 87 -32.13 2.98 19.88
CA TRP A 87 -31.71 4.37 19.90
C TRP A 87 -32.91 5.31 19.85
N THR A 88 -32.83 6.31 20.71
CA THR A 88 -33.84 7.29 21.04
C THR A 88 -33.29 8.71 20.92
N SER A 89 -31.96 8.84 21.01
CA SER A 89 -31.25 10.12 20.92
C SER A 89 -29.82 9.94 20.40
N ALA A 90 -29.17 11.05 20.04
CA ALA A 90 -27.74 11.07 19.74
C ALA A 90 -26.83 10.85 20.96
N ALA A 91 -27.37 10.91 22.18
CA ALA A 91 -26.62 10.69 23.42
C ALA A 91 -26.56 9.20 23.82
N ASP A 92 -27.32 8.35 23.13
CA ASP A 92 -27.35 6.92 23.40
C ASP A 92 -26.00 6.27 23.03
N PRO A 93 -25.61 5.20 23.75
CA PRO A 93 -24.32 4.54 23.50
C PRO A 93 -24.28 3.89 22.12
N SER A 94 -23.05 3.71 21.61
CA SER A 94 -22.82 2.87 20.44
C SER A 94 -23.20 1.41 20.73
N ALA A 95 -23.56 0.67 19.69
CA ALA A 95 -23.68 -0.79 19.74
C ALA A 95 -22.86 -1.42 18.62
N THR A 96 -22.38 -2.65 18.85
CA THR A 96 -21.55 -3.39 17.89
C THR A 96 -22.26 -4.67 17.47
N TYR A 97 -22.35 -4.88 16.17
CA TYR A 97 -22.72 -6.16 15.58
C TYR A 97 -21.46 -6.93 15.21
N HIS A 98 -21.31 -8.13 15.77
CA HIS A 98 -20.19 -9.02 15.49
C HIS A 98 -20.60 -10.08 14.46
N GLU A 99 -19.74 -10.42 13.51
CA GLU A 99 -19.97 -11.53 12.60
C GLU A 99 -18.68 -12.23 12.18
N VAL A 100 -18.68 -13.56 12.20
CA VAL A 100 -17.59 -14.38 11.66
C VAL A 100 -18.09 -15.18 10.48
N LEU A 101 -17.50 -14.94 9.31
CA LEU A 101 -17.70 -15.73 8.11
C LEU A 101 -16.49 -16.64 7.89
N SER A 102 -16.75 -17.86 7.42
CA SER A 102 -15.71 -18.79 6.96
C SER A 102 -15.88 -19.10 5.49
N TRP A 103 -14.77 -19.35 4.80
CA TRP A 103 -14.76 -19.92 3.45
C TRP A 103 -13.90 -21.18 3.46
N ASP A 104 -13.96 -21.97 2.38
CA ASP A 104 -13.21 -23.23 2.26
C ASP A 104 -11.69 -23.06 2.09
N GLY A 105 -11.22 -21.80 2.07
CA GLY A 105 -9.82 -21.45 1.96
C GLY A 105 -9.21 -21.63 0.58
N GLY A 106 -9.98 -22.04 -0.44
CA GLY A 106 -9.44 -22.54 -1.70
C GLY A 106 -8.55 -23.78 -1.46
N SER A 107 -9.05 -24.96 -1.82
CA SER A 107 -8.30 -26.22 -1.65
C SER A 107 -7.30 -26.49 -2.79
N ALA A 108 -7.39 -25.75 -3.88
CA ALA A 108 -6.50 -25.86 -5.04
C ALA A 108 -5.21 -25.05 -4.84
N ALA A 109 -4.08 -25.65 -5.21
CA ALA A 109 -2.79 -24.97 -5.28
C ALA A 109 -2.79 -23.92 -6.40
N ASP A 110 -2.05 -22.84 -6.20
CA ASP A 110 -1.86 -21.74 -7.15
C ASP A 110 -3.15 -21.05 -7.62
N VAL A 111 -4.16 -21.01 -6.76
CA VAL A 111 -5.41 -20.28 -7.02
C VAL A 111 -5.40 -18.97 -6.27
N ASN A 112 -5.80 -17.89 -6.96
CA ASN A 112 -6.20 -16.64 -6.35
C ASN A 112 -7.71 -16.43 -6.55
N THR A 113 -8.42 -16.04 -5.50
CA THR A 113 -9.84 -15.66 -5.58
C THR A 113 -10.02 -14.29 -4.95
N THR A 114 -10.74 -13.42 -5.64
CA THR A 114 -11.12 -12.10 -5.15
C THR A 114 -12.61 -12.10 -4.85
N PHE A 115 -13.00 -11.57 -3.69
CA PHE A 115 -14.40 -11.39 -3.35
C PHE A 115 -14.62 -10.11 -2.56
N HIS A 116 -15.89 -9.69 -2.53
CA HIS A 116 -16.35 -8.53 -1.80
C HIS A 116 -17.22 -8.97 -0.61
N LEU A 117 -17.08 -8.26 0.51
CA LEU A 117 -18.08 -8.32 1.57
C LEU A 117 -19.30 -7.50 1.14
N SER A 118 -20.48 -8.10 1.25
CA SER A 118 -21.76 -7.42 1.03
C SER A 118 -22.53 -7.38 2.34
N ASP A 119 -23.22 -6.28 2.59
CA ASP A 119 -24.07 -6.10 3.76
C ASP A 119 -25.54 -5.86 3.41
N ALA A 120 -26.42 -6.27 4.32
CA ALA A 120 -27.83 -5.94 4.29
C ALA A 120 -28.30 -5.63 5.72
N LEU A 121 -28.57 -4.36 5.99
CA LEU A 121 -29.12 -3.89 7.26
C LEU A 121 -30.64 -3.85 7.21
N ASN A 122 -31.30 -4.44 8.21
CA ASN A 122 -32.71 -4.23 8.49
C ASN A 122 -32.84 -3.23 9.65
N ALA A 123 -33.40 -2.05 9.35
CA ALA A 123 -33.63 -1.00 10.32
C ALA A 123 -35.14 -0.70 10.41
N GLN A 124 -35.65 -0.54 11.64
CA GLN A 124 -37.06 -0.27 11.90
C GLN A 124 -37.27 0.80 12.98
N THR A 125 -38.40 1.48 12.90
CA THR A 125 -38.97 2.34 13.95
C THR A 125 -40.31 1.78 14.43
N ALA A 126 -40.95 2.45 15.40
CA ALA A 126 -42.35 2.15 15.76
C ALA A 126 -43.34 2.36 14.60
N LEU A 127 -42.97 3.13 13.57
CA LEU A 127 -43.81 3.45 12.40
C LEU A 127 -43.61 2.47 11.24
N GLY A 128 -42.51 1.69 11.23
CA GLY A 128 -42.23 0.70 10.20
C GLY A 128 -40.75 0.63 9.79
N GLY A 129 -40.49 -0.05 8.67
CA GLY A 129 -39.15 -0.17 8.08
C GLY A 129 -38.60 1.17 7.57
N MET A 130 -37.27 1.28 7.56
CA MET A 130 -36.56 2.48 7.11
C MET A 130 -35.77 2.22 5.83
N ASP A 131 -35.59 3.27 5.03
CA ASP A 131 -34.70 3.24 3.87
C ASP A 131 -33.25 3.40 4.33
N VAL A 132 -32.43 2.40 4.02
CA VAL A 132 -31.01 2.31 4.40
C VAL A 132 -30.14 2.87 3.28
N ASN A 133 -29.35 3.89 3.57
CA ASN A 133 -28.40 4.48 2.63
C ASN A 133 -27.02 4.65 3.26
N TRP A 134 -26.02 3.99 2.70
CA TRP A 134 -24.62 4.10 3.11
C TRP A 134 -23.88 5.16 2.28
N THR A 135 -22.95 5.89 2.90
CA THR A 135 -21.86 6.50 2.13
C THR A 135 -20.85 5.41 1.78
N ASP A 136 -20.32 5.46 0.56
CA ASP A 136 -19.45 4.43 -0.04
C ASP A 136 -18.39 3.85 0.91
N ASN A 137 -18.20 2.53 0.87
CA ASN A 137 -17.38 1.73 1.79
C ASN A 137 -16.27 0.91 1.08
N THR A 138 -15.71 1.46 -0.01
CA THR A 138 -14.72 0.81 -0.90
C THR A 138 -13.47 0.24 -0.22
N GLU A 139 -13.17 0.61 1.02
CA GLU A 139 -12.00 0.13 1.76
C GLU A 139 -12.12 -1.35 2.18
N LEU A 140 -13.32 -1.92 2.18
CA LEU A 140 -13.57 -3.34 2.48
C LEU A 140 -13.95 -4.16 1.25
N SER A 141 -13.89 -3.55 0.06
CA SER A 141 -14.44 -4.18 -1.12
C SER A 141 -13.56 -5.33 -1.59
N GLU A 142 -12.23 -5.27 -1.57
CA GLU A 142 -11.43 -6.29 -2.28
C GLU A 142 -10.63 -7.17 -1.34
N ILE A 143 -11.12 -8.37 -1.06
CA ILE A 143 -10.37 -9.41 -0.35
C ILE A 143 -9.85 -10.40 -1.38
N ARG A 144 -8.53 -10.58 -1.44
CA ARG A 144 -7.90 -11.64 -2.22
C ARG A 144 -7.41 -12.73 -1.31
N CYS A 145 -7.80 -13.97 -1.60
CA CYS A 145 -7.24 -15.17 -1.01
C CYS A 145 -6.37 -15.91 -2.03
N ASP A 146 -5.19 -16.39 -1.62
CA ASP A 146 -4.26 -17.12 -2.48
C ASP A 146 -3.58 -18.31 -1.78
N THR A 147 -3.20 -19.30 -2.58
CA THR A 147 -2.32 -20.41 -2.17
C THR A 147 -0.92 -20.32 -2.79
N VAL A 148 -0.60 -19.20 -3.44
CA VAL A 148 0.64 -18.97 -4.20
C VAL A 148 1.84 -18.80 -3.26
N LEU A 149 1.67 -18.06 -2.16
CA LEU A 149 2.72 -17.91 -1.16
C LEU A 149 2.54 -18.95 -0.04
N SER A 150 3.59 -19.74 0.19
CA SER A 150 3.66 -20.68 1.31
C SER A 150 4.13 -19.99 2.59
N GLY A 151 3.37 -20.13 3.68
CA GLY A 151 3.73 -19.61 5.01
C GLY A 151 2.62 -18.81 5.73
N PRO A 152 2.73 -18.60 7.05
CA PRO A 152 1.82 -17.75 7.84
C PRO A 152 2.15 -16.24 7.74
N PRO A 153 1.20 -15.34 8.09
CA PRO A 153 -0.19 -15.58 8.47
C PRO A 153 -1.18 -15.36 7.31
N GLY A 154 -2.30 -16.08 7.35
CA GLY A 154 -3.45 -15.88 6.46
C GLY A 154 -3.23 -16.32 5.02
N LYS A 155 -4.26 -16.86 4.38
CA LYS A 155 -4.30 -17.04 2.93
C LYS A 155 -4.78 -15.77 2.23
N CYS A 156 -5.23 -14.75 2.96
CA CYS A 156 -5.97 -13.64 2.38
C CYS A 156 -5.46 -12.27 2.84
N VAL A 157 -5.65 -11.29 1.97
CA VAL A 157 -5.29 -9.88 2.15
C VAL A 157 -6.38 -8.98 1.61
N PHE A 158 -6.47 -7.77 2.16
CA PHE A 158 -7.17 -6.66 1.53
C PHE A 158 -6.33 -6.14 0.35
N ASP A 159 -6.79 -6.41 -0.87
CA ASP A 159 -6.00 -6.17 -2.07
C ASP A 159 -5.99 -4.70 -2.51
N ASN A 160 -7.06 -4.00 -2.18
CA ASN A 160 -7.22 -2.56 -2.40
C ASN A 160 -6.24 -1.67 -1.60
N TYR A 161 -5.51 -2.23 -0.64
CA TYR A 161 -4.49 -1.53 0.13
C TYR A 161 -3.07 -1.84 -0.37
N ALA A 162 -2.34 -0.80 -0.79
CA ALA A 162 -0.93 -0.90 -1.14
C ALA A 162 -0.05 -0.69 0.12
N PRO A 163 0.73 -1.70 0.57
CA PRO A 163 1.61 -1.55 1.73
C PRO A 163 2.86 -0.74 1.39
N THR A 164 3.51 -0.16 2.40
CA THR A 164 4.76 0.60 2.23
C THR A 164 5.98 -0.23 2.58
N TYR A 165 6.94 -0.29 1.67
CA TYR A 165 8.29 -0.77 1.93
C TYR A 165 9.19 0.40 2.35
N THR A 166 9.61 0.42 3.62
CA THR A 166 10.42 1.50 4.17
C THR A 166 11.91 1.13 4.20
N LEU A 167 12.76 1.97 3.60
CA LEU A 167 14.20 1.78 3.60
C LEU A 167 14.79 2.12 4.97
N ASN A 168 15.80 1.36 5.40
CA ASN A 168 16.58 1.72 6.59
C ASN A 168 17.66 2.76 6.21
N ALA A 169 17.25 4.01 6.01
CA ALA A 169 18.14 5.11 5.63
C ALA A 169 19.26 5.39 6.64
N GLY A 170 19.04 5.10 7.93
CA GLY A 170 20.09 5.25 8.95
C GLY A 170 21.25 4.28 8.74
N LYS A 171 20.98 3.06 8.25
CA LYS A 171 21.99 2.04 7.95
C LYS A 171 22.50 2.11 6.52
N TYR A 172 21.62 2.46 5.58
CA TYR A 172 21.88 2.46 4.14
C TYR A 172 21.51 3.81 3.50
N PRO A 173 22.18 4.92 3.88
CA PRO A 173 21.82 6.25 3.41
C PRO A 173 22.02 6.46 1.91
N MET A 174 22.95 5.75 1.26
CA MET A 174 23.28 5.95 -0.16
C MET A 174 22.11 5.62 -1.10
N PRO A 175 21.58 4.38 -1.09
CA PRO A 175 20.44 4.05 -1.96
C PRO A 175 19.16 4.78 -1.53
N ALA A 176 18.99 5.09 -0.24
CA ALA A 176 17.85 5.88 0.22
C ALA A 176 17.86 7.30 -0.38
N ALA A 177 19.02 7.97 -0.40
CA ALA A 177 19.16 9.29 -1.00
C ALA A 177 18.93 9.26 -2.51
N HIS A 178 19.46 8.25 -3.20
CA HIS A 178 19.22 8.05 -4.63
C HIS A 178 17.72 7.85 -4.90
N ALA A 179 17.06 6.94 -4.17
CA ALA A 179 15.65 6.68 -4.37
C ALA A 179 14.77 7.92 -4.09
N TRP A 180 15.06 8.67 -3.02
CA TRP A 180 14.38 9.94 -2.75
C TRP A 180 14.54 10.95 -3.88
N LEU A 181 15.77 11.11 -4.41
CA LEU A 181 16.05 12.05 -5.51
C LEU A 181 15.16 11.73 -6.71
N ILE A 182 15.13 10.46 -7.10
CA ILE A 182 14.39 10.01 -8.29
C ILE A 182 12.88 10.16 -8.06
N GLN A 183 12.36 9.72 -6.90
CA GLN A 183 10.96 9.90 -6.53
C GLN A 183 10.49 11.35 -6.60
N HIS A 184 11.29 12.29 -6.10
CA HIS A 184 10.85 13.67 -5.92
C HIS A 184 11.12 14.56 -7.13
N LYS A 185 11.96 14.12 -8.07
CA LYS A 185 12.38 14.93 -9.22
C LYS A 185 11.92 14.40 -10.57
N LEU A 186 11.72 13.09 -10.72
CA LEU A 186 11.19 12.57 -11.97
C LEU A 186 9.67 12.69 -12.03
N PRO A 187 9.08 12.91 -13.22
CA PRO A 187 7.64 13.07 -13.38
C PRO A 187 6.81 11.84 -13.00
N SER A 188 7.41 10.64 -13.01
CA SER A 188 6.71 9.39 -12.71
C SER A 188 6.38 9.24 -11.22
N HIS A 189 7.13 9.91 -10.33
CA HIS A 189 6.98 9.83 -8.88
C HIS A 189 6.87 8.39 -8.34
N ASP A 190 7.52 7.43 -9.00
CA ASP A 190 7.34 6.00 -8.74
C ASP A 190 7.58 5.65 -7.27
N GLY A 191 6.62 5.01 -6.61
CA GLY A 191 6.67 4.61 -5.21
C GLY A 191 6.31 5.69 -4.20
N GLN A 192 6.10 6.94 -4.61
CA GLN A 192 5.78 8.03 -3.69
C GLN A 192 4.30 7.99 -3.26
N PRO A 193 4.00 7.87 -1.95
CA PRO A 193 2.65 8.14 -1.44
C PRO A 193 2.39 9.65 -1.48
N GLY A 194 1.21 10.10 -1.89
CA GLY A 194 0.97 11.54 -1.99
C GLY A 194 -0.40 12.00 -2.47
N GLU A 195 -0.52 13.32 -2.64
CA GLU A 195 -1.74 14.01 -3.08
C GLU A 195 -2.27 13.47 -4.43
N PRO A 196 -3.59 13.55 -4.67
CA PRO A 196 -4.19 13.17 -5.95
C PRO A 196 -3.44 13.80 -7.14
N GLY A 197 -2.85 12.96 -7.99
CA GLY A 197 -2.07 13.38 -9.17
C GLY A 197 -0.54 13.29 -9.02
N GLN A 198 -0.01 13.00 -7.83
CA GLN A 198 1.42 12.70 -7.60
C GLN A 198 1.66 11.32 -6.98
N ALA A 199 0.62 10.67 -6.43
CA ALA A 199 0.69 9.29 -5.99
C ALA A 199 0.86 8.34 -7.17
N SER A 200 1.99 7.63 -7.22
CA SER A 200 2.28 6.59 -8.21
C SER A 200 2.85 5.36 -7.49
N PRO A 201 2.09 4.27 -7.30
CA PRO A 201 2.62 3.10 -6.61
C PRO A 201 3.64 2.36 -7.48
N MET A 202 4.47 1.58 -6.81
CA MET A 202 5.29 0.56 -7.46
C MET A 202 4.45 -0.70 -7.63
N TYR A 203 4.66 -1.45 -8.72
CA TYR A 203 3.95 -2.71 -8.97
C TYR A 203 4.92 -3.88 -8.94
N TYR A 204 4.68 -4.85 -8.04
CA TYR A 204 5.62 -5.93 -7.77
C TYR A 204 5.82 -6.85 -8.98
N LEU A 205 7.09 -7.11 -9.32
CA LEU A 205 7.51 -8.08 -10.33
C LEU A 205 8.39 -9.16 -9.67
N PRO A 206 7.86 -10.35 -9.40
CA PRO A 206 8.62 -11.45 -8.80
C PRO A 206 9.86 -11.79 -9.62
N GLY A 207 11.01 -11.94 -8.95
CA GLY A 207 12.26 -12.33 -9.58
C GLY A 207 12.95 -11.24 -10.43
N GLY A 208 12.31 -10.08 -10.63
CA GLY A 208 12.85 -9.01 -11.50
C GLY A 208 13.01 -9.40 -12.97
N ASP A 209 12.43 -10.54 -13.35
CA ASP A 209 12.45 -11.12 -14.68
C ASP A 209 11.15 -11.92 -14.87
N ASN A 210 10.46 -11.66 -15.97
CA ASN A 210 9.29 -12.43 -16.39
C ASN A 210 9.65 -13.58 -17.36
N GLY A 211 10.94 -13.97 -17.41
CA GLY A 211 11.51 -14.95 -18.32
C GLY A 211 11.79 -14.40 -19.72
N GLN A 212 11.68 -13.08 -19.91
CA GLN A 212 11.76 -12.40 -21.21
C GLN A 212 12.54 -11.08 -21.18
N GLY A 213 13.04 -10.65 -20.02
CA GLY A 213 13.80 -9.41 -19.90
C GLY A 213 14.34 -9.27 -18.48
N ASN A 214 15.64 -9.46 -18.30
CA ASN A 214 16.29 -9.17 -17.04
C ASN A 214 16.39 -7.65 -16.92
N ASN A 215 15.43 -7.02 -16.23
CA ASN A 215 15.38 -5.57 -16.01
C ASN A 215 16.76 -5.03 -15.58
N ARG A 216 17.43 -5.82 -14.72
CA ARG A 216 18.76 -5.54 -14.22
C ARG A 216 19.81 -5.48 -15.32
N ASP A 217 19.77 -6.36 -16.31
CA ASP A 217 20.79 -6.42 -17.35
C ASP A 217 20.75 -5.20 -18.29
N LEU A 218 19.59 -4.56 -18.44
CA LEU A 218 19.45 -3.36 -19.26
C LEU A 218 19.94 -2.11 -18.53
N ILE A 219 19.54 -1.95 -17.27
CA ILE A 219 19.83 -0.73 -16.51
C ILE A 219 21.18 -0.85 -15.79
N CYS A 220 21.37 -1.93 -15.04
CA CYS A 220 22.54 -2.19 -14.19
C CYS A 220 23.22 -3.54 -14.49
N PRO A 221 23.77 -3.73 -15.71
CA PRO A 221 24.41 -4.98 -16.10
C PRO A 221 25.53 -5.38 -15.14
N SER A 222 25.71 -6.69 -14.97
CA SER A 222 26.74 -7.24 -14.08
C SER A 222 28.13 -6.69 -14.41
N GLY A 223 28.85 -6.20 -13.40
CA GLY A 223 30.18 -5.60 -13.55
C GLY A 223 30.20 -4.18 -14.10
N TRP A 224 29.06 -3.58 -14.47
CA TRP A 224 29.00 -2.22 -15.04
C TRP A 224 29.66 -1.18 -14.14
N ALA A 225 29.37 -1.17 -12.84
CA ALA A 225 29.93 -0.19 -11.91
C ALA A 225 31.46 -0.24 -11.84
N ALA A 226 32.06 -1.44 -11.90
CA ALA A 226 33.51 -1.60 -11.90
C ALA A 226 34.15 -1.15 -13.23
N ALA A 227 33.46 -1.33 -14.35
CA ALA A 227 33.99 -1.03 -15.68
C ALA A 227 33.73 0.41 -16.13
N LYS A 228 32.62 1.02 -15.70
CA LYS A 228 32.07 2.27 -16.23
C LYS A 228 31.70 3.30 -15.16
N GLY A 229 31.58 2.88 -13.90
CA GLY A 229 31.18 3.77 -12.82
C GLY A 229 32.14 4.95 -12.64
N ASN A 230 31.66 6.02 -12.01
CA ASN A 230 32.48 7.20 -11.77
C ASN A 230 33.66 6.83 -10.87
N PRO A 231 34.92 7.14 -11.26
CA PRO A 231 36.09 6.80 -10.47
C PRO A 231 36.13 7.49 -9.10
N ASN A 232 35.33 8.55 -8.90
CA ASN A 232 35.20 9.24 -7.62
C ASN A 232 34.20 8.55 -6.68
N ALA A 233 33.45 7.54 -7.14
CA ALA A 233 32.59 6.76 -6.28
C ALA A 233 33.42 5.98 -5.25
N THR A 234 32.96 5.92 -4.01
CA THR A 234 33.74 5.35 -2.90
C THR A 234 33.04 4.14 -2.27
N PRO A 235 33.71 2.98 -2.13
CA PRO A 235 33.21 1.87 -1.33
C PRO A 235 33.06 2.24 0.15
N ALA A 236 32.13 1.60 0.86
CA ALA A 236 31.89 1.85 2.29
C ALA A 236 33.04 1.35 3.18
N GLY A 237 33.74 0.30 2.75
CA GLY A 237 34.84 -0.33 3.47
C GLY A 237 35.92 -0.91 2.54
N ILE A 238 37.01 -1.39 3.13
CA ILE A 238 38.21 -1.83 2.39
C ILE A 238 38.00 -3.10 1.54
N THR A 239 37.06 -3.95 1.93
CA THR A 239 36.69 -5.18 1.19
C THR A 239 35.42 -5.00 0.37
N ASP A 240 34.85 -3.80 0.37
CA ASP A 240 33.63 -3.49 -0.35
C ASP A 240 33.96 -3.08 -1.79
N THR A 241 33.04 -3.39 -2.70
CA THR A 241 33.17 -3.06 -4.12
C THR A 241 32.10 -2.05 -4.52
N LEU A 242 32.24 -1.46 -5.70
CA LEU A 242 31.20 -0.62 -6.27
C LEU A 242 30.16 -1.50 -6.98
N SER A 243 28.89 -1.13 -6.84
CA SER A 243 27.77 -1.74 -7.56
C SER A 243 26.89 -0.66 -8.20
N CYS A 244 26.07 -1.11 -9.14
CA CYS A 244 25.08 -0.28 -9.82
C CYS A 244 23.76 -0.37 -9.08
N ASP A 245 23.20 0.76 -8.67
CA ASP A 245 21.86 0.90 -8.11
C ASP A 245 20.92 1.43 -9.20
N GLU A 246 19.66 0.97 -9.18
CA GLU A 246 18.64 1.38 -10.14
C GLU A 246 17.35 1.76 -9.42
N TYR A 247 16.71 2.82 -9.88
CA TYR A 247 15.38 3.20 -9.43
C TYR A 247 14.49 3.58 -10.62
N ALA A 248 13.26 3.09 -10.76
CA ALA A 248 12.60 2.09 -9.92
C ALA A 248 13.30 0.71 -9.95
N PHE A 249 13.20 -0.04 -8.84
CA PHE A 249 13.90 -1.32 -8.63
C PHE A 249 13.56 -2.37 -9.70
N ASN A 250 14.51 -3.25 -10.03
CA ASN A 250 14.30 -4.34 -10.99
C ASN A 250 13.10 -5.25 -10.67
N ALA A 251 12.80 -5.47 -9.38
CA ALA A 251 11.67 -6.27 -8.91
C ALA A 251 10.31 -5.52 -9.00
N SER A 252 10.18 -4.61 -9.97
CA SER A 252 8.94 -3.88 -10.24
C SER A 252 8.68 -3.68 -11.74
N TYR A 253 7.42 -3.53 -12.11
CA TYR A 253 7.01 -3.11 -13.45
C TYR A 253 7.37 -1.65 -13.77
N ASN A 254 7.61 -0.85 -12.75
CA ASN A 254 8.09 0.52 -12.86
C ASN A 254 9.58 0.58 -13.24
N SER A 255 10.32 -0.54 -13.19
CA SER A 255 11.69 -0.57 -13.67
C SER A 255 11.75 -0.15 -15.14
N ALA A 256 12.67 0.77 -15.46
CA ALA A 256 12.88 1.18 -16.84
C ALA A 256 13.47 0.06 -17.72
N GLY A 257 14.05 -0.97 -17.09
CA GLY A 257 14.49 -2.19 -17.77
C GLY A 257 13.34 -3.06 -18.30
N MET A 258 12.11 -2.84 -17.81
CA MET A 258 10.95 -3.63 -18.16
C MET A 258 10.37 -3.20 -19.52
N PRO A 259 10.32 -4.08 -20.53
CA PRO A 259 9.77 -3.71 -21.84
C PRO A 259 8.28 -3.35 -21.77
N ALA A 260 7.88 -2.30 -22.49
CA ALA A 260 6.48 -1.88 -22.58
C ALA A 260 5.56 -2.99 -23.12
N SER A 261 6.07 -3.83 -24.04
CA SER A 261 5.34 -5.00 -24.58
C SER A 261 4.99 -6.04 -23.53
N LEU A 262 5.64 -6.00 -22.36
CA LEU A 262 5.44 -6.93 -21.26
C LEU A 262 4.76 -6.27 -20.06
N GLY A 263 4.28 -5.03 -20.22
CA GLY A 263 3.60 -4.25 -19.18
C GLY A 263 4.51 -3.30 -18.42
N GLY A 264 5.76 -3.07 -18.87
CA GLY A 264 6.65 -2.09 -18.26
C GLY A 264 6.12 -0.66 -18.37
N LEU A 265 6.22 0.10 -17.28
CA LEU A 265 5.64 1.44 -17.19
C LEU A 265 6.63 2.55 -17.59
N ASN A 266 7.93 2.29 -17.45
CA ASN A 266 9.00 3.28 -17.64
C ASN A 266 10.06 2.85 -18.67
N ALA A 267 9.70 1.99 -19.62
CA ALA A 267 10.63 1.36 -20.55
C ALA A 267 11.60 2.35 -21.24
N VAL A 268 12.89 2.02 -21.22
CA VAL A 268 13.98 2.67 -21.97
C VAL A 268 14.75 1.64 -22.82
N GLY A 269 15.61 2.10 -23.72
CA GLY A 269 16.48 1.23 -24.53
C GLY A 269 17.85 0.96 -23.90
N SER A 270 18.30 1.81 -22.98
CA SER A 270 19.55 1.65 -22.21
C SER A 270 19.44 2.34 -20.85
N GLY A 271 20.17 1.84 -19.85
CA GLY A 271 20.33 2.55 -18.58
C GLY A 271 21.03 3.91 -18.72
N ASP A 272 21.65 4.23 -19.86
CA ASP A 272 22.22 5.55 -20.15
C ASP A 272 21.14 6.65 -20.29
N GLU A 273 19.88 6.25 -20.46
CA GLU A 273 18.71 7.15 -20.49
C GLU A 273 18.19 7.50 -19.08
N CYS A 274 18.78 6.93 -18.03
CA CYS A 274 18.46 7.27 -16.66
C CYS A 274 19.26 8.49 -16.17
N VAL A 275 18.77 9.15 -15.13
CA VAL A 275 19.57 10.10 -14.32
C VAL A 275 20.82 9.37 -13.81
N GLN A 276 22.00 9.84 -14.19
CA GLN A 276 23.27 9.22 -13.78
C GLN A 276 23.80 9.88 -12.51
N THR A 277 24.06 9.10 -11.49
CA THR A 277 24.65 9.61 -10.23
C THR A 277 25.75 8.72 -9.70
N TYR A 278 26.53 9.24 -8.76
CA TYR A 278 27.48 8.44 -8.01
C TYR A 278 27.62 8.94 -6.58
N VAL A 279 28.06 8.04 -5.70
CA VAL A 279 28.18 8.33 -4.26
C VAL A 279 29.63 8.35 -3.81
N THR A 280 30.04 9.44 -3.17
CA THR A 280 31.40 9.64 -2.66
C THR A 280 31.40 9.80 -1.14
N LYS A 281 32.40 9.20 -0.50
CA LYS A 281 32.64 9.37 0.94
C LYS A 281 33.30 10.71 1.19
N VAL A 282 32.66 11.56 1.99
CA VAL A 282 33.27 12.82 2.45
C VAL A 282 34.05 12.59 3.75
N ASN A 283 33.45 11.83 4.67
CA ASN A 283 34.08 11.41 5.91
C ASN A 283 33.42 10.11 6.43
N ASN A 284 33.73 9.67 7.65
CA ASN A 284 33.21 8.41 8.19
C ASN A 284 31.69 8.35 8.37
N THR A 285 31.02 9.50 8.46
CA THR A 285 29.58 9.61 8.74
C THR A 285 28.81 10.32 7.63
N THR A 286 29.50 10.93 6.65
CA THR A 286 28.89 11.77 5.62
C THR A 286 29.25 11.27 4.22
N TRP A 287 28.21 11.14 3.41
CA TRP A 287 28.25 10.71 2.03
C TRP A 287 27.52 11.74 1.17
N HIS A 288 28.03 12.00 -0.02
CA HIS A 288 27.36 12.85 -1.00
C HIS A 288 26.96 12.03 -2.22
N LEU A 289 25.73 12.26 -2.70
CA LEU A 289 25.25 11.82 -3.99
C LEU A 289 25.45 12.96 -4.99
N TYR A 290 26.22 12.71 -6.04
CA TYR A 290 26.52 13.67 -7.09
C TYR A 290 25.89 13.24 -8.41
N ASN A 291 25.55 14.21 -9.26
CA ASN A 291 25.36 13.95 -10.69
C ASN A 291 26.67 13.42 -11.28
N ASP A 292 26.62 12.44 -12.19
CA ASP A 292 27.82 12.02 -12.93
C ASP A 292 28.12 13.05 -14.03
N GLU A 293 29.13 13.88 -13.78
CA GLU A 293 29.53 14.99 -14.65
C GLU A 293 30.11 14.56 -16.00
N ARG A 294 30.34 13.25 -16.18
CA ARG A 294 30.82 12.65 -17.42
C ARG A 294 29.67 12.37 -18.39
N ASP A 295 28.43 12.40 -17.90
CA ASP A 295 27.20 12.21 -18.66
C ASP A 295 26.46 13.55 -18.87
N ILE A 296 25.34 13.51 -19.58
CA ILE A 296 24.50 14.70 -19.81
C ILE A 296 23.82 15.08 -18.48
N ASP A 297 23.82 16.37 -18.16
CA ASP A 297 23.10 16.89 -16.99
C ASP A 297 21.63 16.46 -17.00
N PRO A 298 21.05 16.05 -15.85
CA PRO A 298 19.67 15.64 -15.75
C PRO A 298 18.72 16.71 -16.27
N THR A 299 17.87 16.31 -17.20
CA THR A 299 16.78 17.13 -17.75
C THR A 299 15.54 17.09 -16.86
N TRP A 300 15.49 16.13 -15.92
CA TRP A 300 14.33 15.79 -15.09
C TRP A 300 13.13 15.34 -15.93
N THR A 301 13.42 14.77 -17.09
CA THR A 301 12.44 14.11 -17.98
C THR A 301 12.77 12.64 -18.21
N GLU A 302 13.86 12.16 -17.61
CA GLU A 302 14.27 10.77 -17.59
C GLU A 302 13.19 9.91 -16.90
N LYS A 303 13.24 8.60 -17.13
CA LYS A 303 12.26 7.63 -16.60
C LYS A 303 12.77 6.81 -15.41
N CYS A 304 14.05 6.98 -15.08
CA CYS A 304 14.75 6.19 -14.07
C CYS A 304 15.97 6.94 -13.54
N GLY A 305 16.50 6.47 -12.42
CA GLY A 305 17.84 6.78 -11.94
C GLY A 305 18.74 5.56 -11.94
N ARG A 306 20.01 5.79 -12.25
CA ARG A 306 21.09 4.81 -12.15
C ARG A 306 22.24 5.41 -11.38
N SER A 307 22.74 4.70 -10.38
CA SER A 307 23.78 5.22 -9.49
C SER A 307 24.93 4.25 -9.26
N VAL A 308 26.14 4.78 -9.13
CA VAL A 308 27.32 4.04 -8.71
C VAL A 308 27.53 4.26 -7.22
N MET A 309 27.46 3.20 -6.43
CA MET A 309 27.64 3.29 -4.98
C MET A 309 28.26 2.02 -4.38
N SER A 310 28.46 2.02 -3.06
CA SER A 310 28.89 0.85 -2.30
C SER A 310 27.97 -0.36 -2.49
N SER A 311 28.56 -1.53 -2.77
CA SER A 311 27.82 -2.79 -2.92
C SER A 311 27.18 -3.22 -1.61
N SER A 312 27.88 -3.09 -0.48
CA SER A 312 27.31 -3.42 0.84
C SER A 312 26.10 -2.56 1.19
N GLN A 313 26.06 -1.30 0.74
CA GLN A 313 24.97 -0.38 0.98
C GLN A 313 23.77 -0.69 0.08
N ASN A 314 24.02 -0.83 -1.23
CA ASN A 314 23.02 -1.13 -2.23
C ASN A 314 22.34 -2.49 -1.96
N SER A 315 23.11 -3.59 -1.86
CA SER A 315 22.53 -4.90 -1.56
C SER A 315 21.91 -4.97 -0.16
N GLY A 316 22.46 -4.20 0.78
CA GLY A 316 21.99 -4.15 2.15
C GLY A 316 20.58 -3.59 2.28
N VAL A 317 20.25 -2.51 1.54
CA VAL A 317 18.95 -1.85 1.65
C VAL A 317 17.81 -2.75 1.22
N MET A 318 18.01 -3.56 0.17
CA MET A 318 16.99 -4.43 -0.40
C MET A 318 16.95 -5.83 0.23
N SER A 319 17.93 -6.19 1.09
CA SER A 319 17.95 -7.52 1.73
C SER A 319 16.67 -7.89 2.51
N PRO A 320 15.94 -6.96 3.17
CA PRO A 320 14.68 -7.28 3.83
C PRO A 320 13.48 -7.38 2.87
N PHE A 321 13.62 -6.98 1.60
CA PHE A 321 12.50 -6.85 0.66
C PHE A 321 11.76 -8.18 0.47
N GLY A 322 12.48 -9.31 0.37
CA GLY A 322 11.83 -10.63 0.27
C GLY A 322 10.93 -10.94 1.47
N GLY A 323 11.33 -10.57 2.68
CA GLY A 323 10.49 -10.70 3.88
C GLY A 323 9.28 -9.77 3.84
N PHE A 324 9.43 -8.55 3.29
CA PHE A 324 8.31 -7.65 3.06
C PHE A 324 7.28 -8.25 2.08
N ILE A 325 7.73 -8.81 0.95
CA ILE A 325 6.87 -9.52 -0.01
C ILE A 325 6.06 -10.61 0.68
N THR A 326 6.71 -11.47 1.47
CA THR A 326 6.04 -12.56 2.18
C THR A 326 5.06 -12.04 3.24
N ASN A 327 5.48 -11.10 4.08
CA ASN A 327 4.67 -10.59 5.19
C ASN A 327 3.46 -9.78 4.72
N MET A 328 3.57 -9.11 3.57
CA MET A 328 2.47 -8.38 2.95
C MET A 328 1.74 -9.19 1.87
N ARG A 329 2.16 -10.44 1.65
CA ARG A 329 1.68 -11.35 0.61
C ARG A 329 1.54 -10.70 -0.77
N LEU A 330 2.56 -9.97 -1.21
CA LEU A 330 2.52 -9.35 -2.54
C LEU A 330 2.62 -10.41 -3.64
N LEU A 331 1.68 -10.39 -4.58
CA LEU A 331 1.73 -11.16 -5.82
C LEU A 331 2.14 -10.26 -6.99
N LYS A 332 2.42 -10.90 -8.13
CA LYS A 332 2.77 -10.21 -9.38
C LYS A 332 1.69 -9.18 -9.73
N GLY A 333 2.09 -7.93 -9.86
CA GLY A 333 1.22 -6.81 -10.18
C GLY A 333 0.61 -6.12 -8.97
N ASP A 334 0.82 -6.60 -7.74
CA ASP A 334 0.33 -5.90 -6.55
C ASP A 334 1.05 -4.56 -6.38
N ALA A 335 0.27 -3.53 -6.05
CA ALA A 335 0.77 -2.22 -5.74
C ALA A 335 1.45 -2.18 -4.36
N TYR A 336 2.53 -1.41 -4.24
CA TYR A 336 3.18 -1.08 -2.98
C TYR A 336 3.81 0.31 -3.06
N TRP A 337 3.91 0.99 -1.92
CA TRP A 337 4.65 2.24 -1.79
C TRP A 337 6.10 1.98 -1.41
N MET A 338 6.98 2.91 -1.72
CA MET A 338 8.35 2.88 -1.23
C MET A 338 8.63 4.19 -0.48
N ASP A 339 9.03 4.05 0.78
CA ASP A 339 9.42 5.18 1.62
C ASP A 339 10.95 5.17 1.82
N PRO A 340 11.67 6.18 1.28
CA PRO A 340 13.10 6.32 1.50
C PRO A 340 13.49 6.53 2.97
N ASN A 341 12.54 6.88 3.85
CA ASN A 341 12.75 7.19 5.27
C ASN A 341 13.76 8.34 5.49
N LEU A 342 13.69 9.35 4.64
CA LEU A 342 14.56 10.51 4.64
C LEU A 342 13.74 11.80 4.68
N ALA A 343 14.18 12.74 5.53
CA ALA A 343 13.82 14.14 5.41
C ALA A 343 14.90 14.86 4.58
N ALA A 344 14.49 15.73 3.66
CA ALA A 344 15.40 16.49 2.80
C ALA A 344 15.14 17.99 2.95
N ASP A 345 16.17 18.73 3.36
CA ASP A 345 16.19 20.19 3.36
C ASP A 345 16.89 20.69 2.10
N CYS A 346 16.10 21.07 1.10
CA CYS A 346 16.58 21.44 -0.23
C CYS A 346 16.60 22.95 -0.42
N SER A 347 17.67 23.46 -1.05
CA SER A 347 17.73 24.86 -1.44
C SER A 347 16.62 25.21 -2.43
N THR A 348 16.05 26.41 -2.31
CA THR A 348 14.95 26.90 -3.17
C THR A 348 15.40 27.37 -4.56
N ASP A 349 16.70 27.31 -4.87
CA ASP A 349 17.25 27.77 -6.15
C ASP A 349 17.08 26.71 -7.24
N ALA A 350 16.47 27.09 -8.37
CA ALA A 350 15.79 26.18 -9.31
C ALA A 350 16.73 25.47 -10.32
N LEU A 351 18.04 25.74 -10.29
CA LEU A 351 18.99 25.22 -11.29
C LEU A 351 19.76 23.98 -10.83
N ALA A 352 19.81 23.71 -9.52
CA ALA A 352 20.55 22.56 -8.99
C ALA A 352 19.82 21.95 -7.78
N VAL A 353 19.72 20.62 -7.77
CA VAL A 353 19.20 19.91 -6.60
C VAL A 353 20.31 19.81 -5.56
N LYS A 354 20.23 20.65 -4.53
CA LYS A 354 21.12 20.60 -3.35
C LYS A 354 20.28 20.42 -2.11
N CYS A 355 20.42 19.27 -1.47
CA CYS A 355 19.65 18.92 -0.29
C CYS A 355 20.57 18.40 0.81
N THR A 356 20.27 18.76 2.05
CA THR A 356 20.81 18.09 3.24
C THR A 356 19.79 17.05 3.68
N MET A 357 20.18 15.78 3.69
CA MET A 357 19.26 14.68 3.97
C MET A 357 19.57 14.05 5.33
N SER A 358 18.52 13.74 6.09
CA SER A 358 18.63 13.08 7.40
C SER A 358 17.66 11.92 7.48
N ALA A 359 18.13 10.80 8.02
CA ALA A 359 17.25 9.66 8.31
C ALA A 359 16.18 10.06 9.31
N ILE A 360 14.94 9.67 9.03
CA ILE A 360 13.84 9.81 9.98
C ILE A 360 13.97 8.64 10.96
N LEU A 361 14.16 8.97 12.25
CA LEU A 361 14.19 7.97 13.31
C LEU A 361 12.76 7.43 13.49
N GLN A 362 12.60 6.12 13.42
CA GLN A 362 11.36 5.42 13.74
C GLN A 362 11.31 5.01 15.21
#